data_AF-A0A2N7L9J7-F1
#
_entry.id   AF-A0A2N7L9J7-F1
#
_cell.length_a   1.000
_cell.length_b   1.000
_cell.length_c   1.000
_cell.angle_alpha   90.00
_cell.angle_beta   90.00
_cell.angle_gamma   90.00
#
_symmetry.space_group_name_H-M   'P 1'
#
loop_
_entity.id
_entity.type
_entity.pdbx_description
1 polymer ?
#
loop_
_entity_poly.entity_id
_entity_poly.type
_entity_poly.pdbx_seq_one_letter_code
_entity_poly.pdbx_strand_id
1 'polypeptide(L)'
;MSNRSEAAQEKGAAIVSDSTSSKTQDSLESPGAISSDNVPLNISENPEPHHHTCQYLDPDGKTHACSGAAGESGFCFWHDENQPKDQEDIKEQLEAYAKQGGQLRGIIVKRADLKDVNLVRHGSGGGYDLSYANFYRSNMTNAHLFNAKFDNGSLMKADLHDANIHCASFINCNLLGVKLTDTKIDNIKIGTLLQQESEGRVAERKGDSEKALDLYEQSEEIYRDLRKASEAQGIFTMAGYFLQKELTMRRFQMPMFSTQRAMSKTVDLFCGYGESPIRVIFFSLALILWCAIIYFYMGIQFAGETVAYSAQQTFADNFWAFSDCLYYSVVTFTTLGYGDFIPIGMSRLIAATEAFTGSFTIALFVVVFVKKMTR
;
A
#
# COMPACT_ATOMS: atom_id res chain seq x y z
N MET A 1 12.04 -53.17 -8.00
CA MET A 1 11.49 -52.74 -9.30
C MET A 1 11.18 -51.26 -9.16
N SER A 2 12.14 -50.38 -9.49
CA SER A 2 12.26 -49.68 -10.79
C SER A 2 11.22 -48.55 -10.87
N ASN A 3 11.52 -47.27 -11.11
CA ASN A 3 12.71 -46.66 -11.67
C ASN A 3 12.82 -45.17 -11.33
N ARG A 4 14.06 -44.69 -11.36
CA ARG A 4 14.50 -43.29 -11.52
C ARG A 4 14.31 -42.85 -12.99
N SER A 5 14.53 -41.54 -13.20
CA SER A 5 15.03 -40.85 -14.41
C SER A 5 14.06 -40.46 -15.52
N GLU A 6 14.05 -39.15 -15.84
CA GLU A 6 14.43 -38.53 -17.14
C GLU A 6 14.47 -36.99 -16.89
N ALA A 7 15.58 -36.25 -17.04
CA ALA A 7 16.37 -35.91 -18.25
C ALA A 7 15.53 -35.06 -19.24
N ALA A 8 16.00 -34.01 -19.92
CA ALA A 8 17.33 -33.49 -20.16
C ALA A 8 17.25 -32.00 -20.57
N GLN A 9 18.39 -31.35 -20.41
CA GLN A 9 18.74 -30.00 -20.79
C GLN A 9 19.41 -30.07 -22.18
N GLU A 10 18.93 -29.31 -23.17
CA GLU A 10 19.55 -29.27 -24.50
C GLU A 10 20.18 -27.90 -24.80
N LYS A 11 21.44 -27.98 -25.25
CA LYS A 11 22.30 -26.90 -25.75
C LYS A 11 22.22 -26.87 -27.28
N GLY A 12 22.56 -25.72 -27.87
CA GLY A 12 23.04 -25.61 -29.26
C GLY A 12 22.89 -24.18 -29.77
N ALA A 13 23.85 -23.27 -29.58
CA ALA A 13 25.15 -23.13 -30.27
C ALA A 13 25.04 -22.56 -31.70
N ALA A 14 25.57 -21.36 -31.91
CA ALA A 14 26.50 -21.04 -33.01
C ALA A 14 26.99 -19.57 -32.90
N ILE A 15 28.26 -19.40 -32.49
CA ILE A 15 29.07 -18.19 -32.63
C ILE A 15 30.33 -18.63 -33.36
N VAL A 16 30.59 -18.04 -34.53
CA VAL A 16 31.85 -18.00 -35.30
C VAL A 16 31.63 -16.87 -36.31
N SER A 17 32.48 -15.87 -36.57
CA SER A 17 33.76 -15.41 -36.04
C SER A 17 34.15 -14.16 -36.87
N ASP A 18 34.93 -13.26 -36.26
CA ASP A 18 36.09 -12.56 -36.87
C ASP A 18 35.93 -11.72 -38.14
N SER A 19 36.59 -10.57 -38.32
CA SER A 19 37.58 -9.82 -37.52
C SER A 19 38.00 -8.60 -38.35
N THR A 20 38.57 -7.57 -37.68
CA THR A 20 39.58 -6.60 -38.18
C THR A 20 39.17 -5.58 -39.26
N SER A 21 39.60 -4.32 -39.29
CA SER A 21 40.58 -3.52 -38.55
C SER A 21 40.22 -2.03 -38.70
N SER A 22 40.14 -1.23 -37.63
CA SER A 22 41.09 -0.16 -37.23
C SER A 22 41.73 0.62 -38.40
N LYS A 23 41.52 1.93 -38.55
CA LYS A 23 42.28 3.08 -37.97
C LYS A 23 41.88 4.30 -38.84
N THR A 24 41.87 5.58 -38.45
CA THR A 24 42.70 6.34 -37.51
C THR A 24 42.07 7.72 -37.31
N GLN A 25 42.42 8.34 -36.18
CA GLN A 25 42.16 9.73 -35.75
C GLN A 25 42.78 10.77 -36.71
N ASP A 26 42.24 11.99 -36.76
CA ASP A 26 42.86 13.13 -36.07
C ASP A 26 42.08 14.45 -36.20
N SER A 27 42.35 15.30 -35.23
CA SER A 27 41.76 16.56 -34.81
C SER A 27 42.12 17.81 -35.64
N LEU A 28 41.38 18.90 -35.35
CA LEU A 28 41.76 20.33 -35.29
C LEU A 28 41.02 21.31 -36.22
N GLU A 29 40.50 22.34 -35.55
CA GLU A 29 40.49 23.77 -35.91
C GLU A 29 39.65 24.30 -37.08
N SER A 30 38.75 25.23 -36.70
CA SER A 30 38.19 26.32 -37.52
C SER A 30 39.26 27.35 -37.92
N PRO A 31 39.09 28.09 -39.04
CA PRO A 31 38.51 29.45 -38.96
C PRO A 31 37.66 29.82 -40.21
N GLY A 32 36.99 30.98 -40.15
CA GLY A 32 35.93 31.39 -41.08
C GLY A 32 36.37 32.13 -42.35
N ALA A 33 35.39 32.42 -43.22
CA ALA A 33 35.11 33.69 -43.92
C ALA A 33 34.41 33.52 -45.29
N ILE A 34 33.23 34.15 -45.42
CA ILE A 34 32.71 34.93 -46.57
C ILE A 34 32.60 34.26 -47.96
N SER A 35 31.37 34.04 -48.45
CA SER A 35 30.77 34.87 -49.52
C SER A 35 29.31 34.53 -49.79
N SER A 36 28.54 35.59 -50.05
CA SER A 36 27.18 35.62 -50.57
C SER A 36 27.03 34.83 -51.87
N ASP A 37 25.90 34.15 -52.07
CA ASP A 37 25.07 34.35 -53.27
C ASP A 37 23.70 33.67 -53.14
N ASN A 38 22.71 34.40 -53.65
CA ASN A 38 21.27 34.13 -53.66
C ASN A 38 20.88 32.77 -54.27
N VAL A 39 20.02 32.03 -53.58
CA VAL A 39 19.08 31.08 -54.20
C VAL A 39 17.70 31.30 -53.57
N PRO A 40 16.64 31.56 -54.36
CA PRO A 40 15.32 31.86 -53.82
C PRO A 40 14.65 30.62 -53.22
N LEU A 41 13.88 30.90 -52.16
CA LEU A 41 12.88 30.06 -51.52
C LEU A 41 12.05 29.26 -52.54
N ASN A 42 12.25 27.95 -52.58
CA ASN A 42 11.23 27.03 -53.05
C ASN A 42 10.50 26.49 -51.82
N ILE A 43 9.47 27.23 -51.39
CA ILE A 43 8.48 26.73 -50.44
C ILE A 43 7.64 25.72 -51.25
N SER A 44 8.09 24.47 -51.29
CA SER A 44 7.24 23.37 -51.73
C SER A 44 6.20 23.13 -50.64
N GLU A 45 4.97 23.13 -51.10
CA GLU A 45 3.72 22.91 -50.40
C GLU A 45 3.70 21.65 -49.51
N ASN A 46 2.82 21.72 -48.52
CA ASN A 46 2.24 20.67 -47.66
C ASN A 46 3.06 20.10 -46.49
N PRO A 47 2.71 20.46 -45.23
CA PRO A 47 2.84 19.51 -44.14
C PRO A 47 1.74 18.46 -44.30
N GLU A 48 2.11 17.18 -44.36
CA GLU A 48 1.12 16.09 -44.29
C GLU A 48 0.30 16.22 -42.99
N PRO A 49 -1.03 16.30 -43.04
CA PRO A 49 -1.85 16.06 -41.87
C PRO A 49 -2.27 14.58 -41.84
N HIS A 50 -2.73 14.14 -40.68
CA HIS A 50 -3.43 12.87 -40.42
C HIS A 50 -2.56 11.73 -39.88
N HIS A 51 -2.21 11.82 -38.60
CA HIS A 51 -2.20 10.62 -37.77
C HIS A 51 -3.61 10.00 -37.85
N HIS A 52 -3.76 8.85 -38.52
CA HIS A 52 -5.07 8.21 -38.69
C HIS A 52 -5.58 7.48 -37.43
N THR A 53 -4.71 7.25 -36.45
CA THR A 53 -5.01 6.49 -35.24
C THR A 53 -4.39 7.15 -34.01
N CYS A 54 -5.08 7.05 -32.88
CA CYS A 54 -4.66 7.57 -31.59
C CYS A 54 -3.25 7.09 -31.20
N GLN A 55 -2.39 8.02 -30.78
CA GLN A 55 -1.02 7.75 -30.33
C GLN A 55 -0.92 7.29 -28.86
N TYR A 56 -2.04 6.97 -28.21
CA TYR A 56 -2.00 6.53 -26.81
C TYR A 56 -1.25 5.21 -26.70
N LEU A 57 -0.17 5.23 -25.92
CA LEU A 57 0.68 4.10 -25.61
C LEU A 57 0.52 3.75 -24.14
N ASP A 58 0.16 2.50 -23.89
CA ASP A 58 -0.06 2.03 -22.54
C ASP A 58 1.25 1.96 -21.74
N PRO A 59 1.33 2.55 -20.53
CA PRO A 59 2.56 2.58 -19.75
C PRO A 59 3.08 1.20 -19.32
N ASP A 60 2.23 0.17 -19.27
CA ASP A 60 2.65 -1.19 -18.92
C ASP A 60 3.37 -1.91 -20.08
N GLY A 61 3.52 -1.28 -21.25
CA GLY A 61 4.19 -1.87 -22.42
C GLY A 61 3.44 -3.05 -23.04
N LYS A 62 2.23 -3.35 -22.56
CA LYS A 62 1.33 -4.36 -23.13
C LYS A 62 0.59 -3.78 -24.34
N THR A 63 0.12 -4.65 -25.24
CA THR A 63 -0.57 -4.35 -26.51
C THR A 63 -1.96 -3.71 -26.32
N HIS A 64 -2.02 -2.58 -25.64
CA HIS A 64 -3.21 -1.81 -25.34
C HIS A 64 -3.19 -0.52 -26.19
N ALA A 65 -3.19 -0.68 -27.51
CA ALA A 65 -3.24 0.45 -28.45
C ALA A 65 -4.69 0.92 -28.65
N CYS A 66 -4.90 2.24 -28.66
CA CYS A 66 -6.19 2.81 -29.00
C CYS A 66 -6.34 2.86 -30.54
N SER A 67 -7.39 2.23 -31.07
CA SER A 67 -7.73 2.26 -32.50
C SER A 67 -8.62 3.45 -32.89
N GLY A 68 -8.90 4.36 -31.96
CA GLY A 68 -9.72 5.55 -32.21
C GLY A 68 -9.06 6.49 -33.21
N ALA A 69 -9.88 7.20 -34.01
CA ALA A 69 -9.39 8.24 -34.91
C ALA A 69 -8.70 9.35 -34.10
N ALA A 70 -7.47 9.70 -34.50
CA ALA A 70 -6.76 10.81 -33.88
C ALA A 70 -7.24 12.14 -34.46
N GLY A 71 -7.36 13.14 -33.60
CA GLY A 71 -7.53 14.54 -33.98
C GLY A 71 -6.20 15.18 -34.36
N GLU A 72 -6.19 16.50 -34.45
CA GLU A 72 -4.99 17.30 -34.77
C GLU A 72 -3.86 17.13 -33.74
N SER A 73 -4.21 16.80 -32.49
CA SER A 73 -3.27 16.54 -31.40
C SER A 73 -2.56 15.18 -31.48
N GLY A 74 -2.98 14.30 -32.41
CA GLY A 74 -2.49 12.92 -32.48
C GLY A 74 -3.20 11.96 -31.51
N PHE A 75 -4.11 12.46 -30.66
CA PHE A 75 -4.90 11.65 -29.73
C PHE A 75 -6.36 11.56 -30.16
N CYS A 76 -7.04 10.48 -29.78
CA CYS A 76 -8.49 10.43 -29.92
C CYS A 76 -9.16 11.28 -28.84
N PHE A 77 -10.44 11.56 -29.02
CA PHE A 77 -11.26 12.34 -28.10
C PHE A 77 -11.03 12.01 -26.62
N TRP A 78 -10.99 10.72 -26.25
CA TRP A 78 -10.85 10.27 -24.87
C TRP A 78 -9.44 10.38 -24.29
N HIS A 79 -8.40 10.31 -25.12
CA HIS A 79 -7.00 10.36 -24.69
C HIS A 79 -6.39 11.75 -24.82
N ASP A 80 -7.06 12.67 -25.49
CA ASP A 80 -6.60 14.06 -25.62
C ASP A 80 -6.79 14.82 -24.30
N GLU A 81 -5.71 15.38 -23.77
CA GLU A 81 -5.70 16.21 -22.56
C GLU A 81 -6.25 17.62 -22.80
N ASN A 82 -6.05 18.15 -24.02
CA ASN A 82 -6.39 19.52 -24.38
C ASN A 82 -7.86 19.65 -24.80
N GLN A 83 -8.50 18.53 -25.14
CA GLN A 83 -9.91 18.53 -25.52
C GLN A 83 -10.82 18.52 -24.27
N PRO A 84 -11.64 19.58 -24.07
CA PRO A 84 -12.59 19.63 -22.96
C PRO A 84 -13.68 18.58 -23.15
N LYS A 85 -14.15 18.03 -22.03
CA LYS A 85 -15.15 16.96 -21.94
C LYS A 85 -16.28 17.35 -20.99
N ASP A 86 -16.78 18.55 -21.21
CA ASP A 86 -17.83 19.23 -20.45
C ASP A 86 -19.20 19.20 -21.16
N GLN A 87 -19.30 18.43 -22.23
CA GLN A 87 -20.51 18.24 -23.02
C GLN A 87 -21.60 17.53 -22.20
N GLU A 88 -22.87 17.91 -22.36
CA GLU A 88 -23.99 17.32 -21.58
C GLU A 88 -24.16 15.81 -21.81
N ASP A 89 -23.79 15.32 -23.00
CA ASP A 89 -23.89 13.92 -23.40
C ASP A 89 -22.61 13.11 -23.14
N ILE A 90 -21.61 13.69 -22.43
CA ILE A 90 -20.32 13.04 -22.18
C ILE A 90 -20.48 11.70 -21.46
N LYS A 91 -21.47 11.60 -20.57
CA LYS A 91 -21.82 10.37 -19.86
C LYS A 91 -22.28 9.29 -20.83
N GLU A 92 -23.26 9.59 -21.68
CA GLU A 92 -23.78 8.67 -22.71
C GLU A 92 -22.69 8.25 -23.69
N GLN A 93 -21.84 9.19 -24.12
CA GLN A 93 -20.72 8.90 -24.99
C GLN A 93 -19.71 7.95 -24.32
N LEU A 94 -19.39 8.16 -23.05
CA LEU A 94 -18.44 7.31 -22.31
C LEU A 94 -18.99 5.90 -22.12
N GLU A 95 -20.26 5.77 -21.77
CA GLU A 95 -20.91 4.47 -21.65
C GLU A 95 -20.96 3.73 -23.00
N ALA A 96 -21.31 4.42 -24.08
CA ALA A 96 -21.32 3.84 -25.41
C ALA A 96 -19.92 3.39 -25.84
N TYR A 97 -18.91 4.23 -25.59
CA TYR A 97 -17.51 3.91 -25.85
C TYR A 97 -17.06 2.66 -25.08
N ALA A 98 -17.38 2.58 -23.79
CA ALA A 98 -17.10 1.42 -22.96
C ALA A 98 -17.81 0.14 -23.45
N LYS A 99 -19.10 0.25 -23.83
CA LYS A 99 -19.91 -0.88 -24.33
C LYS A 99 -19.41 -1.41 -25.67
N GLN A 100 -18.88 -0.55 -26.53
CA GLN A 100 -18.31 -0.91 -27.83
C GLN A 100 -16.89 -1.51 -27.75
N GLY A 101 -16.32 -1.61 -26.54
CA GLY A 101 -14.96 -2.12 -26.34
C GLY A 101 -13.87 -1.09 -26.62
N GLY A 102 -14.19 0.21 -26.48
CA GLY A 102 -13.23 1.29 -26.53
C GLY A 102 -12.10 1.14 -25.50
N GLN A 103 -10.96 1.77 -25.79
CA GLN A 103 -9.79 1.74 -24.90
C GLN A 103 -9.99 2.72 -23.73
N LEU A 104 -10.42 2.19 -22.59
CA LEU A 104 -10.69 2.97 -21.37
C LEU A 104 -9.44 3.26 -20.54
N ARG A 105 -8.32 2.57 -20.79
CA ARG A 105 -7.06 2.85 -20.11
C ARG A 105 -6.52 4.20 -20.56
N GLY A 106 -6.05 5.00 -19.61
CA GLY A 106 -5.46 6.32 -19.87
C GLY A 106 -6.43 7.41 -20.34
N ILE A 107 -7.75 7.16 -20.32
CA ILE A 107 -8.71 8.21 -20.72
C ILE A 107 -8.62 9.41 -19.78
N ILE A 108 -8.81 10.60 -20.33
CA ILE A 108 -8.69 11.86 -19.61
C ILE A 108 -10.06 12.53 -19.61
N VAL A 109 -10.82 12.38 -18.52
CA VAL A 109 -12.18 12.91 -18.33
C VAL A 109 -12.23 13.90 -17.17
N LYS A 110 -11.27 14.84 -17.17
CA LYS A 110 -11.13 15.87 -16.13
C LYS A 110 -12.35 16.79 -16.12
N ARG A 111 -12.92 17.05 -14.93
CA ARG A 111 -14.07 17.94 -14.71
C ARG A 111 -15.33 17.56 -15.50
N ALA A 112 -15.41 16.34 -16.03
CA ALA A 112 -16.59 15.88 -16.75
C ALA A 112 -17.77 15.66 -15.77
N ASP A 113 -18.98 15.94 -16.23
CA ASP A 113 -20.20 15.56 -15.52
C ASP A 113 -20.60 14.14 -15.92
N LEU A 114 -20.29 13.19 -15.04
CA LEU A 114 -20.52 11.75 -15.18
C LEU A 114 -21.50 11.26 -14.10
N LYS A 115 -22.42 12.12 -13.67
CA LYS A 115 -23.48 11.76 -12.73
C LYS A 115 -24.26 10.55 -13.28
N ASP A 116 -24.55 9.59 -12.40
CA ASP A 116 -25.27 8.36 -12.70
C ASP A 116 -24.59 7.47 -13.78
N VAL A 117 -23.30 7.68 -14.10
CA VAL A 117 -22.59 6.90 -15.13
C VAL A 117 -22.55 5.41 -14.78
N ASN A 118 -22.84 4.56 -15.76
CA ASN A 118 -22.78 3.11 -15.60
C ASN A 118 -21.59 2.49 -16.35
N LEU A 119 -20.50 2.26 -15.62
CA LEU A 119 -19.33 1.51 -16.09
C LEU A 119 -19.25 0.15 -15.37
N VAL A 120 -20.33 -0.61 -15.45
CA VAL A 120 -20.36 -2.02 -15.03
C VAL A 120 -20.32 -2.91 -16.26
N ARG A 121 -19.34 -3.81 -16.30
CA ARG A 121 -19.24 -4.83 -17.33
C ARG A 121 -19.99 -6.08 -16.90
N HIS A 122 -21.01 -6.47 -17.65
CA HIS A 122 -21.75 -7.71 -17.43
C HIS A 122 -21.05 -8.90 -18.13
N GLY A 123 -20.75 -9.98 -17.40
CA GLY A 123 -20.14 -11.20 -17.94
C GLY A 123 -19.00 -11.75 -17.09
N SER A 124 -18.30 -12.78 -17.59
CA SER A 124 -17.21 -13.50 -16.89
C SER A 124 -15.86 -12.76 -16.87
N GLY A 125 -15.78 -11.56 -17.46
CA GLY A 125 -14.52 -10.86 -17.79
C GLY A 125 -14.01 -9.81 -16.80
N GLY A 126 -14.54 -9.75 -15.56
CA GLY A 126 -14.23 -8.67 -14.60
C GLY A 126 -14.83 -7.31 -14.97
N GLY A 127 -14.62 -6.29 -14.15
CA GLY A 127 -15.06 -4.91 -14.46
C GLY A 127 -14.18 -4.21 -15.50
N TYR A 128 -14.55 -2.99 -15.88
CA TYR A 128 -13.80 -2.20 -16.85
C TYR A 128 -12.42 -1.79 -16.33
N ASP A 129 -11.44 -1.78 -17.24
CA ASP A 129 -10.08 -1.36 -16.94
C ASP A 129 -9.89 0.11 -17.32
N LEU A 130 -9.88 0.97 -16.30
CA LEU A 130 -9.67 2.42 -16.33
C LEU A 130 -8.29 2.76 -15.73
N SER A 131 -7.33 1.83 -15.79
CA SER A 131 -5.97 2.10 -15.30
C SER A 131 -5.37 3.30 -16.04
N TYR A 132 -4.56 4.09 -15.35
CA TYR A 132 -3.97 5.34 -15.85
C TYR A 132 -4.98 6.45 -16.22
N ALA A 133 -6.28 6.24 -16.04
CA ALA A 133 -7.28 7.23 -16.37
C ALA A 133 -7.22 8.44 -15.41
N ASN A 134 -7.60 9.61 -15.92
CA ASN A 134 -7.59 10.86 -15.18
C ASN A 134 -9.02 11.43 -15.06
N PHE A 135 -9.56 11.30 -13.87
CA PHE A 135 -10.90 11.73 -13.46
C PHE A 135 -10.84 12.97 -12.55
N TYR A 136 -9.76 13.75 -12.60
CA TYR A 136 -9.56 14.92 -11.75
C TYR A 136 -10.80 15.83 -11.75
N ARG A 137 -11.38 16.04 -10.56
CA ARG A 137 -12.61 16.84 -10.34
C ARG A 137 -13.84 16.43 -11.16
N SER A 138 -13.90 15.21 -11.68
CA SER A 138 -15.12 14.71 -12.32
C SER A 138 -16.25 14.56 -11.31
N ASN A 139 -17.48 14.80 -11.75
CA ASN A 139 -18.67 14.47 -10.97
C ASN A 139 -19.09 13.04 -11.32
N MET A 140 -18.97 12.10 -10.39
CA MET A 140 -19.40 10.71 -10.53
C MET A 140 -20.39 10.34 -9.42
N THR A 141 -21.21 11.31 -8.99
CA THR A 141 -22.29 11.08 -8.03
C THR A 141 -23.21 9.97 -8.56
N ASN A 142 -23.62 9.03 -7.71
CA ASN A 142 -24.42 7.83 -8.06
C ASN A 142 -23.79 6.89 -9.11
N ALA A 143 -22.50 7.00 -9.43
CA ALA A 143 -21.89 6.17 -10.46
C ALA A 143 -21.91 4.67 -10.11
N HIS A 144 -22.12 3.82 -11.11
CA HIS A 144 -22.01 2.36 -10.99
C HIS A 144 -20.65 1.89 -11.53
N LEU A 145 -19.72 1.59 -10.62
CA LEU A 145 -18.31 1.27 -10.90
C LEU A 145 -17.90 -0.07 -10.28
N PHE A 146 -18.84 -1.01 -10.16
CA PHE A 146 -18.60 -2.33 -9.57
C PHE A 146 -17.44 -3.04 -10.27
N ASN A 147 -16.44 -3.45 -9.49
CA ASN A 147 -15.25 -4.19 -9.94
C ASN A 147 -14.39 -3.44 -10.99
N ALA A 148 -14.56 -2.13 -11.13
CA ALA A 148 -13.74 -1.30 -12.03
C ALA A 148 -12.30 -1.18 -11.52
N LYS A 149 -11.33 -1.02 -12.42
CA LYS A 149 -9.92 -0.83 -12.07
C LYS A 149 -9.45 0.57 -12.43
N PHE A 150 -9.00 1.33 -11.45
CA PHE A 150 -8.43 2.68 -11.59
C PHE A 150 -6.93 2.70 -11.22
N ASP A 151 -6.26 1.56 -11.42
CA ASP A 151 -4.87 1.38 -10.99
C ASP A 151 -3.96 2.39 -11.71
N ASN A 152 -3.03 3.02 -10.98
CA ASN A 152 -2.15 4.09 -11.47
C ASN A 152 -2.88 5.32 -12.06
N GLY A 153 -4.19 5.45 -11.85
CA GLY A 153 -4.99 6.59 -12.30
C GLY A 153 -5.04 7.74 -11.30
N SER A 154 -5.89 8.73 -11.57
CA SER A 154 -6.15 9.85 -10.66
C SER A 154 -7.63 10.13 -10.53
N LEU A 155 -8.14 10.05 -9.30
CA LEU A 155 -9.49 10.46 -8.89
C LEU A 155 -9.42 11.68 -7.96
N MET A 156 -8.32 12.43 -8.02
CA MET A 156 -8.08 13.57 -7.15
C MET A 156 -9.24 14.57 -7.26
N LYS A 157 -9.86 14.88 -6.11
CA LYS A 157 -11.02 15.76 -5.97
C LYS A 157 -12.26 15.34 -6.77
N ALA A 158 -12.32 14.09 -7.23
CA ALA A 158 -13.52 13.56 -7.87
C ALA A 158 -14.65 13.39 -6.85
N ASP A 159 -15.87 13.50 -7.33
CA ASP A 159 -17.08 13.36 -6.53
C ASP A 159 -17.68 11.96 -6.71
N LEU A 160 -17.64 11.11 -5.68
CA LEU A 160 -18.21 9.76 -5.69
C LEU A 160 -19.36 9.61 -4.69
N HIS A 161 -20.05 10.71 -4.33
CA HIS A 161 -21.23 10.65 -3.45
C HIS A 161 -22.22 9.59 -3.95
N ASP A 162 -22.71 8.73 -3.06
CA ASP A 162 -23.66 7.64 -3.38
C ASP A 162 -23.21 6.63 -4.46
N ALA A 163 -21.97 6.69 -4.93
CA ALA A 163 -21.46 5.80 -5.97
C ALA A 163 -21.27 4.37 -5.44
N ASN A 164 -21.33 3.40 -6.35
CA ASN A 164 -21.03 2.01 -6.07
C ASN A 164 -19.65 1.62 -6.63
N ILE A 165 -18.63 1.62 -5.77
CA ILE A 165 -17.27 1.19 -6.10
C ILE A 165 -16.92 -0.17 -5.47
N HIS A 166 -17.92 -0.99 -5.15
CA HIS A 166 -17.71 -2.30 -4.55
C HIS A 166 -16.78 -3.17 -5.41
N CYS A 167 -15.81 -3.83 -4.78
CA CYS A 167 -14.73 -4.62 -5.42
C CYS A 167 -13.80 -3.83 -6.37
N ALA A 168 -13.87 -2.49 -6.42
CA ALA A 168 -13.01 -1.72 -7.32
C ALA A 168 -11.54 -1.72 -6.86
N SER A 169 -10.64 -1.53 -7.82
CA SER A 169 -9.19 -1.43 -7.59
C SER A 169 -8.71 0.00 -7.81
N PHE A 170 -7.87 0.47 -6.90
CA PHE A 170 -7.28 1.80 -6.82
C PHE A 170 -5.78 1.71 -6.47
N ILE A 171 -5.11 0.64 -6.91
CA ILE A 171 -3.70 0.42 -6.60
C ILE A 171 -2.88 1.54 -7.24
N ASN A 172 -2.10 2.27 -6.45
CA ASN A 172 -1.37 3.47 -6.87
C ASN A 172 -2.27 4.55 -7.51
N CYS A 173 -3.57 4.58 -7.19
CA CYS A 173 -4.45 5.63 -7.67
C CYS A 173 -4.32 6.86 -6.77
N ASN A 174 -4.29 8.06 -7.35
CA ASN A 174 -4.36 9.28 -6.57
C ASN A 174 -5.81 9.54 -6.12
N LEU A 175 -6.07 9.31 -4.83
CA LEU A 175 -7.37 9.50 -4.18
C LEU A 175 -7.47 10.81 -3.38
N LEU A 176 -6.52 11.74 -3.51
CA LEU A 176 -6.48 12.95 -2.68
C LEU A 176 -7.73 13.81 -2.86
N GLY A 177 -8.44 14.08 -1.75
CA GLY A 177 -9.65 14.88 -1.73
C GLY A 177 -10.86 14.26 -2.44
N VAL A 178 -10.83 12.96 -2.73
CA VAL A 178 -11.99 12.25 -3.29
C VAL A 178 -13.14 12.29 -2.29
N LYS A 179 -14.36 12.58 -2.75
CA LYS A 179 -15.53 12.64 -1.88
C LYS A 179 -16.24 11.29 -1.86
N LEU A 180 -16.30 10.65 -0.69
CA LEU A 180 -16.81 9.28 -0.52
C LEU A 180 -18.04 9.19 0.40
N THR A 181 -18.81 10.28 0.55
CA THR A 181 -20.01 10.27 1.38
C THR A 181 -21.03 9.29 0.80
N ASP A 182 -21.53 8.38 1.63
CA ASP A 182 -22.52 7.34 1.26
C ASP A 182 -22.10 6.43 0.09
N THR A 183 -20.82 6.42 -0.27
CA THR A 183 -20.27 5.53 -1.30
C THR A 183 -20.19 4.09 -0.79
N LYS A 184 -20.59 3.12 -1.63
CA LYS A 184 -20.41 1.70 -1.33
C LYS A 184 -18.98 1.27 -1.65
N ILE A 185 -18.16 1.12 -0.61
CA ILE A 185 -16.71 0.89 -0.73
C ILE A 185 -16.24 -0.51 -0.29
N ASP A 186 -17.15 -1.48 -0.17
CA ASP A 186 -16.77 -2.80 0.31
C ASP A 186 -15.84 -3.53 -0.68
N ASN A 187 -14.88 -4.28 -0.12
CA ASN A 187 -13.87 -5.05 -0.84
C ASN A 187 -13.00 -4.26 -1.84
N ILE A 188 -12.83 -2.94 -1.65
CA ILE A 188 -11.91 -2.15 -2.48
C ILE A 188 -10.44 -2.56 -2.26
N LYS A 189 -9.62 -2.35 -3.29
CA LYS A 189 -8.17 -2.59 -3.24
C LYS A 189 -7.41 -1.29 -3.42
N ILE A 190 -6.70 -0.82 -2.40
CA ILE A 190 -5.86 0.40 -2.50
C ILE A 190 -4.35 0.09 -2.58
N GLY A 191 -3.98 -1.19 -2.58
CA GLY A 191 -2.59 -1.65 -2.45
C GLY A 191 -2.12 -1.75 -0.99
N THR A 192 -0.84 -2.07 -0.80
CA THR A 192 -0.22 -2.19 0.54
C THR A 192 0.10 -0.82 1.15
N LEU A 193 0.40 0.14 0.29
CA LEU A 193 0.70 1.54 0.59
C LEU A 193 -0.01 2.40 -0.46
N LEU A 194 -0.48 3.57 -0.06
CA LEU A 194 -0.88 4.61 -1.01
C LEU A 194 0.32 5.08 -1.82
N GLN A 195 0.08 5.61 -3.02
CA GLN A 195 1.12 6.20 -3.85
C GLN A 195 1.88 7.30 -3.07
N GLN A 196 1.16 8.23 -2.45
CA GLN A 196 1.72 9.31 -1.64
C GLN A 196 2.55 8.77 -0.46
N GLU A 197 2.11 7.69 0.21
CA GLU A 197 2.87 7.09 1.31
C GLU A 197 4.21 6.51 0.80
N SER A 198 4.17 5.82 -0.35
CA SER A 198 5.37 5.27 -0.98
C SER A 198 6.35 6.37 -1.39
N GLU A 199 5.86 7.42 -2.05
CA GLU A 199 6.66 8.57 -2.46
C GLU A 199 7.22 9.34 -1.26
N GLY A 200 6.43 9.49 -0.18
CA GLY A 200 6.86 10.14 1.06
C GLY A 200 8.04 9.42 1.72
N ARG A 201 8.00 8.08 1.75
CA ARG A 201 9.12 7.25 2.24
C ARG A 201 10.36 7.34 1.35
N VAL A 202 10.18 7.57 0.04
CA VAL A 202 11.30 7.81 -0.87
C VAL A 202 11.89 9.20 -0.63
N ALA A 203 11.06 10.23 -0.45
CA ALA A 203 11.49 11.59 -0.14
C ALA A 203 12.25 11.66 1.20
N GLU A 204 11.72 11.01 2.24
CA GLU A 204 12.37 10.92 3.56
C GLU A 204 13.76 10.28 3.46
N ARG A 205 13.90 9.19 2.69
CA ARG A 205 15.20 8.53 2.44
C ARG A 205 16.17 9.39 1.66
N LYS A 206 15.68 10.33 0.83
CA LYS A 206 16.49 11.31 0.10
C LYS A 206 16.85 12.53 0.95
N GLY A 207 16.33 12.64 2.17
CA GLY A 207 16.52 13.80 3.05
C GLY A 207 15.60 14.97 2.75
N ASP A 208 14.67 14.82 1.80
CA ASP A 208 13.68 15.85 1.45
C ASP A 208 12.51 15.80 2.44
N SER A 209 12.73 16.43 3.59
CA SER A 209 11.80 16.38 4.72
C SER A 209 10.51 17.16 4.44
N GLU A 210 10.58 18.29 3.72
CA GLU A 210 9.41 19.09 3.38
C GLU A 210 8.45 18.30 2.49
N LYS A 211 8.96 17.72 1.41
CA LYS A 211 8.16 16.87 0.51
C LYS A 211 7.63 15.63 1.21
N ALA A 212 8.41 15.01 2.10
CA ALA A 212 7.96 13.85 2.85
C ALA A 212 6.77 14.20 3.77
N LEU A 213 6.84 15.35 4.48
CA LEU A 213 5.78 15.82 5.35
C LEU A 213 4.48 16.10 4.59
N ASP A 214 4.57 16.81 3.46
CA ASP A 214 3.42 17.07 2.58
C ASP A 214 2.76 15.76 2.09
N LEU A 215 3.56 14.80 1.64
CA LEU A 215 3.05 13.50 1.18
C LEU A 215 2.43 12.67 2.32
N TYR A 216 2.97 12.76 3.54
CA TYR A 216 2.38 12.12 4.71
C TYR A 216 1.08 12.81 5.16
N GLU A 217 0.94 14.12 5.00
CA GLU A 217 -0.31 14.86 5.24
C GLU A 217 -1.39 14.44 4.23
N GLN A 218 -1.05 14.42 2.94
CA GLN A 218 -1.95 13.93 1.89
C GLN A 218 -2.39 12.48 2.13
N SER A 219 -1.46 11.62 2.54
CA SER A 219 -1.78 10.23 2.88
C SER A 219 -2.70 10.12 4.10
N GLU A 220 -2.52 10.96 5.12
CA GLU A 220 -3.43 11.03 6.28
C GLU A 220 -4.85 11.39 5.84
N GLU A 221 -5.01 12.40 4.97
CA GLU A 221 -6.31 12.81 4.45
C GLU A 221 -7.01 11.65 3.73
N ILE A 222 -6.32 10.97 2.82
CA ILE A 222 -6.88 9.84 2.07
C ILE A 222 -7.31 8.71 3.02
N TYR A 223 -6.46 8.30 3.95
CA TYR A 223 -6.81 7.24 4.91
C TYR A 223 -7.98 7.64 5.81
N ARG A 224 -8.06 8.91 6.20
CA ARG A 224 -9.16 9.43 7.01
C ARG A 224 -10.50 9.37 6.28
N ASP A 225 -10.51 9.73 5.00
CA ASP A 225 -11.74 9.74 4.20
C ASP A 225 -12.20 8.31 3.87
N LEU A 226 -11.25 7.41 3.57
CA LEU A 226 -11.52 5.97 3.45
C LEU A 226 -12.05 5.37 4.76
N ARG A 227 -11.49 5.75 5.92
CA ARG A 227 -11.99 5.32 7.24
C ARG A 227 -13.44 5.77 7.44
N LYS A 228 -13.74 7.05 7.24
CA LYS A 228 -15.09 7.61 7.43
C LYS A 228 -16.12 6.92 6.53
N ALA A 229 -15.78 6.72 5.25
CA ALA A 229 -16.65 6.00 4.33
C ALA A 229 -16.87 4.54 4.77
N SER A 230 -15.82 3.87 5.28
CA SER A 230 -15.94 2.49 5.79
C SER A 230 -16.82 2.42 7.03
N GLU A 231 -16.67 3.38 7.96
CA GLU A 231 -17.48 3.48 9.18
C GLU A 231 -18.95 3.75 8.84
N ALA A 232 -19.23 4.65 7.88
CA ALA A 232 -20.59 4.95 7.44
C ALA A 232 -21.32 3.73 6.85
N GLN A 233 -20.58 2.83 6.19
CA GLN A 233 -21.11 1.59 5.64
C GLN A 233 -21.12 0.42 6.66
N GLY A 234 -20.63 0.62 7.89
CA GLY A 234 -20.53 -0.45 8.89
C GLY A 234 -19.45 -1.49 8.59
N ILE A 235 -18.43 -1.17 7.79
CA ILE A 235 -17.34 -2.07 7.40
C ILE A 235 -16.17 -1.91 8.37
N PHE A 236 -16.35 -2.34 9.61
CA PHE A 236 -15.45 -2.00 10.73
C PHE A 236 -14.05 -2.63 10.63
N THR A 237 -13.90 -3.78 9.96
CA THR A 237 -12.57 -4.36 9.70
C THR A 237 -11.72 -3.46 8.82
N MET A 238 -12.31 -2.91 7.76
CA MET A 238 -11.64 -2.01 6.83
C MET A 238 -11.41 -0.62 7.48
N ALA A 239 -12.41 -0.12 8.20
CA ALA A 239 -12.28 1.12 8.98
C ALA A 239 -11.12 1.06 9.98
N GLY A 240 -10.97 -0.04 10.73
CA GLY A 240 -9.88 -0.23 11.68
C GLY A 240 -8.50 -0.26 11.01
N TYR A 241 -8.39 -0.89 9.83
CA TYR A 241 -7.18 -0.85 9.02
C TYR A 241 -6.80 0.58 8.61
N PHE A 242 -7.76 1.36 8.10
CA PHE A 242 -7.53 2.75 7.72
C PHE A 242 -7.23 3.67 8.91
N LEU A 243 -7.86 3.45 10.07
CA LEU A 243 -7.54 4.16 11.31
C LEU A 243 -6.07 3.97 11.71
N GLN A 244 -5.58 2.72 11.68
CA GLN A 244 -4.18 2.43 12.00
C GLN A 244 -3.22 3.13 11.02
N LYS A 245 -3.57 3.16 9.73
CA LYS A 245 -2.79 3.83 8.70
C LYS A 245 -2.80 5.35 8.84
N GLU A 246 -3.95 5.97 9.09
CA GLU A 246 -4.12 7.40 9.39
C GLU A 246 -3.22 7.82 10.57
N LEU A 247 -3.30 7.11 11.70
CA LEU A 247 -2.48 7.40 12.88
C LEU A 247 -0.98 7.17 12.63
N THR A 248 -0.64 6.23 11.74
CA THR A 248 0.74 6.01 11.30
C THR A 248 1.28 7.19 10.48
N MET A 249 0.47 7.76 9.59
CA MET A 249 0.84 8.95 8.82
C MET A 249 1.02 10.16 9.74
N ARG A 250 0.08 10.39 10.67
CA ARG A 250 0.20 11.46 11.68
C ARG A 250 1.47 11.32 12.52
N ARG A 251 1.87 10.09 12.85
CA ARG A 251 3.14 9.84 13.56
C ARG A 251 4.37 10.21 12.71
N PHE A 252 4.35 9.96 11.40
CA PHE A 252 5.46 10.30 10.52
C PHE A 252 5.64 11.81 10.35
N GLN A 253 4.57 12.58 10.51
CA GLN A 253 4.63 14.06 10.55
C GLN A 253 5.28 14.61 11.83
N MET A 254 5.42 13.80 12.90
CA MET A 254 6.04 14.26 14.15
C MET A 254 7.58 14.27 14.05
N PRO A 255 8.28 15.16 14.77
CA PRO A 255 9.75 15.15 14.84
C PRO A 255 10.31 13.81 15.31
N MET A 256 11.44 13.38 14.72
CA MET A 256 12.05 12.06 14.97
C MET A 256 12.33 11.79 16.45
N PHE A 257 12.85 12.79 17.18
CA PHE A 257 13.23 12.66 18.60
C PHE A 257 12.15 13.17 19.56
N SER A 258 10.88 13.15 19.16
CA SER A 258 9.76 13.56 20.01
C SER A 258 9.26 12.40 20.89
N THR A 259 9.02 12.70 22.17
CA THR A 259 8.36 11.78 23.12
C THR A 259 6.98 11.35 22.61
N GLN A 260 6.26 12.24 21.92
CA GLN A 260 4.96 11.95 21.32
C GLN A 260 5.07 10.91 20.20
N ARG A 261 6.11 11.00 19.36
CA ARG A 261 6.37 10.01 18.29
C ARG A 261 6.71 8.65 18.89
N ALA A 262 7.55 8.63 19.93
CA ALA A 262 7.90 7.41 20.66
C ALA A 262 6.67 6.75 21.30
N MET A 263 5.84 7.52 22.01
CA MET A 263 4.60 7.01 22.61
C MET A 263 3.63 6.46 21.56
N SER A 264 3.45 7.17 20.44
CA SER A 264 2.62 6.70 19.32
C SER A 264 3.15 5.40 18.73
N LYS A 265 4.48 5.27 18.58
CA LYS A 265 5.11 4.02 18.11
C LYS A 265 4.92 2.87 19.11
N THR A 266 5.03 3.14 20.40
CA THR A 266 4.75 2.16 21.47
C THR A 266 3.31 1.67 21.37
N VAL A 267 2.32 2.56 21.28
CA VAL A 267 0.90 2.17 21.18
C VAL A 267 0.62 1.33 19.92
N ASP A 268 1.20 1.67 18.77
CA ASP A 268 1.09 0.88 17.54
C ASP A 268 1.70 -0.53 17.71
N LEU A 269 2.87 -0.62 18.34
CA LEU A 269 3.55 -1.89 18.58
C LEU A 269 2.72 -2.82 19.47
N PHE A 270 2.20 -2.31 20.59
CA PHE A 270 1.51 -3.12 21.60
C PHE A 270 0.11 -3.56 21.16
N CYS A 271 -0.70 -2.67 20.59
CA CYS A 271 -2.10 -2.96 20.29
C CYS A 271 -2.59 -2.46 18.92
N GLY A 272 -1.69 -1.93 18.08
CA GLY A 272 -2.06 -1.38 16.77
C GLY A 272 -3.04 -0.22 16.89
N TYR A 273 -2.82 0.69 17.84
CA TYR A 273 -3.76 1.76 18.20
C TYR A 273 -5.14 1.25 18.66
N GLY A 274 -5.15 0.07 19.27
CA GLY A 274 -6.36 -0.56 19.80
C GLY A 274 -7.23 -1.23 18.75
N GLU A 275 -6.67 -1.56 17.58
CA GLU A 275 -7.36 -2.28 16.50
C GLU A 275 -6.92 -3.74 16.35
N SER A 276 -5.82 -4.14 17.01
CA SER A 276 -5.19 -5.46 16.82
C SER A 276 -5.08 -6.24 18.14
N PRO A 277 -6.14 -6.95 18.59
CA PRO A 277 -6.09 -7.76 19.82
C PRO A 277 -5.02 -8.86 19.76
N ILE A 278 -4.75 -9.40 18.57
CA ILE A 278 -3.73 -10.44 18.35
C ILE A 278 -2.32 -9.96 18.72
N ARG A 279 -2.00 -8.67 18.53
CA ARG A 279 -0.70 -8.11 18.93
C ARG A 279 -0.52 -8.11 20.44
N VAL A 280 -1.60 -7.85 21.18
CA VAL A 280 -1.61 -7.88 22.65
C VAL A 280 -1.34 -9.30 23.16
N ILE A 281 -1.93 -10.32 22.53
CA ILE A 281 -1.68 -11.73 22.87
C ILE A 281 -0.21 -12.08 22.63
N PHE A 282 0.34 -11.77 21.45
CA PHE A 282 1.75 -12.05 21.17
C PHE A 282 2.70 -11.33 22.12
N PHE A 283 2.42 -10.06 22.45
CA PHE A 283 3.19 -9.32 23.44
C PHE A 283 3.13 -9.97 24.83
N SER A 284 1.94 -10.43 25.24
CA SER A 284 1.75 -11.12 26.52
C SER A 284 2.58 -12.41 26.59
N LEU A 285 2.51 -13.24 25.54
CA LEU A 285 3.30 -14.48 25.46
C LEU A 285 4.81 -14.21 25.45
N ALA A 286 5.25 -13.17 24.74
CA ALA A 286 6.65 -12.77 24.72
C ALA A 286 7.13 -12.27 26.10
N LEU A 287 6.31 -11.50 26.81
CA LEU A 287 6.62 -11.02 28.17
C LEU A 287 6.71 -12.18 29.16
N ILE A 288 5.76 -13.12 29.11
CA ILE A 288 5.78 -14.35 29.93
C ILE A 288 7.06 -15.13 29.66
N LEU A 289 7.39 -15.37 28.38
CA LEU A 289 8.61 -16.10 28.03
C LEU A 289 9.88 -15.37 28.51
N TRP A 290 9.91 -14.05 28.37
CA TRP A 290 11.03 -13.22 28.81
C TRP A 290 11.22 -13.27 30.33
N CYS A 291 10.13 -13.14 31.10
CA CYS A 291 10.16 -13.28 32.55
C CYS A 291 10.58 -14.69 32.99
N ALA A 292 10.06 -15.74 32.34
CA ALA A 292 10.46 -17.13 32.58
C ALA A 292 11.98 -17.35 32.40
N ILE A 293 12.58 -16.76 31.36
CA ILE A 293 14.03 -16.80 31.15
C ILE A 293 14.77 -16.09 32.28
N ILE A 294 14.29 -14.92 32.73
CA ILE A 294 14.90 -14.22 33.86
C ILE A 294 14.82 -15.06 35.14
N TYR A 295 13.67 -15.67 35.43
CA TYR A 295 13.50 -16.56 36.58
C TYR A 295 14.41 -17.78 36.51
N PHE A 296 14.60 -18.33 35.31
CA PHE A 296 15.49 -19.46 35.11
C PHE A 296 16.94 -19.14 35.50
N TYR A 297 17.41 -17.91 35.26
CA TYR A 297 18.76 -17.48 35.68
C TYR A 297 18.84 -16.96 37.11
N MET A 298 17.80 -16.29 37.62
CA MET A 298 17.80 -15.70 38.96
C MET A 298 17.38 -16.67 40.06
N GLY A 299 16.60 -17.69 39.69
CA GLY A 299 16.05 -18.71 40.57
C GLY A 299 14.69 -18.37 41.16
N ILE A 300 13.89 -19.41 41.35
CA ILE A 300 12.67 -19.44 42.15
C ILE A 300 12.78 -20.58 43.17
N GLN A 301 11.94 -20.58 44.19
CA GLN A 301 11.96 -21.60 45.23
C GLN A 301 10.72 -22.49 45.13
N PHE A 302 10.91 -23.81 45.14
CA PHE A 302 9.86 -24.82 45.17
C PHE A 302 10.16 -25.83 46.29
N ALA A 303 9.21 -26.04 47.19
CA ALA A 303 9.35 -26.97 48.33
C ALA A 303 10.64 -26.79 49.17
N GLY A 304 11.18 -25.57 49.21
CA GLY A 304 12.42 -25.25 49.92
C GLY A 304 13.69 -25.31 49.06
N GLU A 305 13.65 -25.94 47.89
CA GLU A 305 14.77 -26.05 46.95
C GLU A 305 14.77 -24.92 45.92
N THR A 306 15.95 -24.50 45.49
CA THR A 306 16.09 -23.47 44.44
C THR A 306 16.02 -24.11 43.07
N VAL A 307 15.01 -23.74 42.30
CA VAL A 307 14.86 -24.06 40.88
C VAL A 307 15.50 -22.94 40.07
N ALA A 308 16.67 -23.23 39.50
CA ALA A 308 17.43 -22.32 38.66
C ALA A 308 18.32 -23.11 37.70
N TYR A 309 18.82 -22.46 36.66
CA TYR A 309 19.80 -23.04 35.76
C TYR A 309 21.04 -23.52 36.52
N SER A 310 21.45 -24.77 36.27
CA SER A 310 22.69 -25.34 36.79
C SER A 310 23.45 -26.03 35.67
N ALA A 311 24.71 -25.61 35.48
CA ALA A 311 25.62 -26.24 34.52
C ALA A 311 26.05 -27.67 34.93
N GLN A 312 25.77 -28.06 36.19
CA GLN A 312 26.08 -29.37 36.74
C GLN A 312 24.95 -30.39 36.54
N GLN A 313 23.73 -29.91 36.25
CA GLN A 313 22.55 -30.75 36.04
C GLN A 313 22.42 -31.23 34.60
N THR A 314 21.60 -32.27 34.38
CA THR A 314 21.36 -32.75 33.02
C THR A 314 20.53 -31.74 32.21
N PHE A 315 20.52 -31.90 30.89
CA PHE A 315 19.66 -31.09 30.02
C PHE A 315 18.17 -31.27 30.36
N ALA A 316 17.75 -32.50 30.70
CA ALA A 316 16.37 -32.79 31.06
C ALA A 316 15.95 -32.06 32.34
N ASP A 317 16.81 -32.05 33.35
CA ASP A 317 16.54 -31.35 34.62
C ASP A 317 16.42 -29.84 34.40
N ASN A 318 17.33 -29.26 33.60
CA ASN A 318 17.27 -27.84 33.22
C ASN A 318 16.02 -27.51 32.39
N PHE A 319 15.55 -28.42 31.54
CA PHE A 319 14.31 -28.26 30.79
C PHE A 319 13.07 -28.24 31.71
N TRP A 320 13.03 -29.13 32.71
CA TRP A 320 11.96 -29.13 33.71
C TRP A 320 12.01 -27.88 34.59
N ALA A 321 13.19 -27.47 35.05
CA ALA A 321 13.37 -26.23 35.79
C ALA A 321 12.92 -25.00 35.00
N PHE A 322 13.19 -24.95 33.70
CA PHE A 322 12.67 -23.89 32.82
C PHE A 322 11.14 -23.95 32.70
N SER A 323 10.57 -25.15 32.59
CA SER A 323 9.12 -25.34 32.52
C SER A 323 8.41 -24.88 33.80
N ASP A 324 9.01 -25.10 34.97
CA ASP A 324 8.53 -24.58 36.26
C ASP A 324 8.61 -23.05 36.32
N CYS A 325 9.71 -22.46 35.83
CA CYS A 325 9.84 -21.01 35.71
C CYS A 325 8.80 -20.40 34.76
N LEU A 326 8.48 -21.09 33.66
CA LEU A 326 7.44 -20.70 32.72
C LEU A 326 6.06 -20.78 33.36
N TYR A 327 5.76 -21.87 34.09
CA TYR A 327 4.54 -22.01 34.85
C TYR A 327 4.37 -20.88 35.88
N TYR A 328 5.42 -20.61 36.66
CA TYR A 328 5.43 -19.52 37.64
C TYR A 328 5.18 -18.14 36.98
N SER A 329 5.80 -17.88 35.83
CA SER A 329 5.58 -16.65 35.05
C SER A 329 4.12 -16.53 34.58
N VAL A 330 3.50 -17.60 34.05
CA VAL A 330 2.09 -17.60 33.66
C VAL A 330 1.18 -17.27 34.85
N VAL A 331 1.39 -17.92 35.99
CA VAL A 331 0.61 -17.71 37.22
C VAL A 331 0.78 -16.29 37.77
N THR A 332 1.99 -15.74 37.66
CA THR A 332 2.32 -14.37 38.08
C THR A 332 1.70 -13.33 37.15
N PHE A 333 1.84 -13.49 35.84
CA PHE A 333 1.26 -12.62 34.82
C PHE A 333 -0.27 -12.57 34.90
N THR A 334 -0.91 -13.71 35.14
CA THR A 334 -2.36 -13.80 35.31
C THR A 334 -2.83 -13.42 36.71
N THR A 335 -1.91 -13.10 37.63
CA THR A 335 -2.19 -12.74 39.03
C THR A 335 -2.94 -13.83 39.82
N LEU A 336 -2.84 -15.10 39.40
CA LEU A 336 -3.49 -16.24 40.06
C LEU A 336 -2.84 -16.58 41.40
N GLY A 337 -1.50 -16.60 41.46
CA GLY A 337 -0.73 -16.72 42.70
C GLY A 337 -1.03 -17.95 43.58
N TYR A 338 -0.85 -19.18 43.07
CA TYR A 338 -1.11 -20.41 43.84
C TYR A 338 -0.22 -20.57 45.10
N GLY A 339 0.93 -19.90 45.17
CA GLY A 339 1.80 -19.88 46.34
C GLY A 339 2.70 -21.10 46.52
N ASP A 340 2.75 -21.96 45.50
CA ASP A 340 3.61 -23.13 45.38
C ASP A 340 5.07 -22.78 45.06
N PHE A 341 5.27 -21.76 44.22
CA PHE A 341 6.57 -21.18 43.91
C PHE A 341 6.74 -19.80 44.55
N ILE A 342 7.93 -19.54 45.10
CA ILE A 342 8.26 -18.29 45.78
C ILE A 342 9.47 -17.64 45.10
N PRO A 343 9.38 -16.36 44.67
CA PRO A 343 10.52 -15.67 44.08
C PRO A 343 11.56 -15.32 45.17
N ILE A 344 12.82 -15.60 44.87
CA ILE A 344 13.97 -15.32 45.75
C ILE A 344 14.81 -14.15 45.23
N GLY A 345 15.45 -13.41 46.12
CA GLY A 345 16.33 -12.31 45.77
C GLY A 345 15.68 -11.28 44.83
N MET A 346 16.32 -11.03 43.68
CA MET A 346 15.89 -10.07 42.67
C MET A 346 14.68 -10.54 41.85
N SER A 347 14.38 -11.84 41.82
CA SER A 347 13.18 -12.38 41.14
C SER A 347 11.89 -11.78 41.70
N ARG A 348 11.91 -11.28 42.94
CA ARG A 348 10.75 -10.59 43.57
C ARG A 348 10.36 -9.32 42.85
N LEU A 349 11.35 -8.53 42.41
CA LEU A 349 11.11 -7.28 41.69
C LEU A 349 10.52 -7.55 40.30
N ILE A 350 11.04 -8.59 39.63
CA ILE A 350 10.55 -9.04 38.32
C ILE A 350 9.12 -9.55 38.45
N ALA A 351 8.81 -10.36 39.47
CA ALA A 351 7.46 -10.85 39.72
C ALA A 351 6.46 -9.73 40.00
N ALA A 352 6.84 -8.73 40.80
CA ALA A 352 5.98 -7.57 41.05
C ALA A 352 5.71 -6.77 39.75
N THR A 353 6.74 -6.57 38.92
CA THR A 353 6.62 -5.84 37.65
C THR A 353 5.80 -6.63 36.63
N GLU A 354 5.99 -7.95 36.56
CA GLU A 354 5.25 -8.86 35.69
C GLU A 354 3.77 -8.89 36.07
N ALA A 355 3.44 -9.07 37.34
CA ALA A 355 2.05 -9.09 37.81
C ALA A 355 1.34 -7.75 37.51
N PHE A 356 2.01 -6.62 37.77
CA PHE A 356 1.47 -5.29 37.45
C PHE A 356 1.22 -5.14 35.94
N THR A 357 2.21 -5.48 35.12
CA THR A 357 2.12 -5.36 33.65
C THR A 357 1.07 -6.32 33.07
N GLY A 358 0.98 -7.54 33.61
CA GLY A 358 0.00 -8.56 33.23
C GLY A 358 -1.43 -8.10 33.47
N SER A 359 -1.72 -7.55 34.65
CA SER A 359 -3.06 -6.99 34.96
C SER A 359 -3.48 -5.89 33.95
N PHE A 360 -2.57 -4.99 33.60
CA PHE A 360 -2.82 -3.94 32.60
C PHE A 360 -3.00 -4.51 31.19
N THR A 361 -2.20 -5.52 30.82
CA THR A 361 -2.24 -6.13 29.49
C THR A 361 -3.52 -6.93 29.27
N ILE A 362 -4.00 -7.65 30.30
CA ILE A 362 -5.29 -8.36 30.25
C ILE A 362 -6.44 -7.36 30.10
N ALA A 363 -6.44 -6.27 30.87
CA ALA A 363 -7.44 -5.21 30.75
C ALA A 363 -7.44 -4.58 29.34
N LEU A 364 -6.25 -4.28 28.81
CA LEU A 364 -6.10 -3.76 27.45
C LEU A 364 -6.61 -4.75 26.40
N PHE A 365 -6.31 -6.05 26.55
CA PHE A 365 -6.82 -7.09 25.66
C PHE A 365 -8.35 -7.10 25.63
N VAL A 366 -9.00 -7.07 26.80
CA VAL A 366 -10.48 -7.06 26.88
C VAL A 366 -11.04 -5.82 26.18
N VAL A 367 -10.48 -4.63 26.42
CA VAL A 367 -10.96 -3.39 25.79
C VAL A 367 -10.82 -3.45 24.28
N VAL A 368 -9.66 -3.87 23.77
CA VAL A 368 -9.40 -3.97 22.33
C VAL A 368 -10.26 -5.04 21.68
N PHE A 369 -10.45 -6.18 22.35
CA PHE A 369 -11.30 -7.26 21.87
C PHE A 369 -12.77 -6.84 21.80
N VAL A 370 -13.31 -6.25 22.87
CA VAL A 370 -14.69 -5.75 22.90
C VAL A 370 -14.88 -4.72 21.81
N LYS A 371 -13.99 -3.72 21.72
CA LYS A 371 -14.04 -2.69 20.67
C LYS A 371 -14.10 -3.31 19.27
N LYS A 372 -13.31 -4.36 19.02
CA LYS A 372 -13.25 -5.06 17.73
C LYS A 372 -14.47 -5.91 17.39
N MET A 373 -15.24 -6.33 18.40
CA MET A 373 -16.45 -7.15 18.23
C MET A 373 -17.73 -6.32 18.21
N THR A 374 -17.74 -5.16 18.89
CA THR A 374 -18.93 -4.29 18.99
C THR A 374 -18.99 -3.21 17.93
N ARG A 375 -17.84 -2.83 17.37
CA ARG A 375 -17.76 -2.12 16.10
C ARG A 375 -17.59 -3.22 15.07
#